data_AF-A0A3G7TXQ5-F1
#
_entry.id   AF-A0A3G7TXQ5-F1
#
_cell.length_a   1.000
_cell.length_b   1.000
_cell.length_c   1.000
_cell.angle_alpha   90.00
_cell.angle_beta   90.00
_cell.angle_gamma   90.00
#
_symmetry.space_group_name_H-M   'P 1'
#
loop_
_entity.id
_entity.type
_entity.pdbx_description
1 polymer ?
#
loop_
_entity_poly.entity_id
_entity_poly.type
_entity_poly.pdbx_seq_one_letter_code
_entity_poly.pdbx_strand_id
1 'polypeptide(L)'
;MDQYDTEHARYLLAFNEDCAIVGCTRLIPTPLPNLLEGMFSHACAGSPPKHPAIWEMTRFTTREPQLAMPLFWRSLKTASLAGAKAIVGIVNSTMERYYKINGVHYERLGPVTVHQNEKILAIKLSAHREHHRSAVAPSAFMSNTLLKETA
;
A
#
# COMPACT_ATOMS: atom_id res chain seq x y z
N MET A 1 -3.06 6.57 16.27
CA MET A 1 -3.27 5.12 16.46
C MET A 1 -4.77 4.88 16.31
N ASP A 2 -5.21 3.90 15.51
CA ASP A 2 -6.59 3.45 15.34
C ASP A 2 -6.74 1.97 15.74
N GLN A 3 -7.96 1.42 15.65
CA GLN A 3 -8.27 0.05 16.05
C GLN A 3 -7.55 -1.05 15.26
N TYR A 4 -6.89 -0.71 14.15
CA TYR A 4 -6.16 -1.66 13.31
C TYR A 4 -4.65 -1.69 13.62
N ASP A 5 -4.16 -0.82 14.51
CA ASP A 5 -2.80 -0.87 15.03
C ASP A 5 -2.70 -1.98 16.10
N THR A 6 -2.59 -3.22 15.63
CA THR A 6 -2.49 -4.45 16.46
C THR A 6 -1.10 -5.07 16.34
N GLU A 7 -0.82 -6.11 17.14
CA GLU A 7 0.43 -6.90 17.04
C GLU A 7 0.63 -7.57 15.67
N HIS A 8 -0.43 -7.68 14.87
CA HIS A 8 -0.37 -8.24 13.52
C HIS A 8 -0.14 -7.20 12.42
N ALA A 9 -0.19 -5.91 12.77
CA ALA A 9 0.08 -4.82 11.84
C ALA A 9 1.59 -4.63 11.66
N ARG A 10 2.04 -4.68 10.41
CA ARG A 10 3.45 -4.42 10.08
C ARG A 10 3.60 -3.02 9.52
N TYR A 11 4.57 -2.27 10.03
CA TYR A 11 4.89 -0.94 9.53
C TYR A 11 6.22 -0.95 8.78
N LEU A 12 6.24 -0.24 7.67
CA LEU A 12 7.50 0.20 7.07
C LEU A 12 7.60 1.70 7.29
N LEU A 13 8.72 2.11 7.87
CA LEU A 13 9.02 3.50 8.17
C LEU A 13 10.25 3.93 7.35
N ALA A 14 10.13 5.05 6.66
CA ALA A 14 11.24 5.71 5.99
C ALA A 14 11.77 6.84 6.87
N PHE A 15 13.08 6.85 7.11
CA PHE A 15 13.76 7.87 7.90
C PHE A 15 14.73 8.66 7.03
N ASN A 16 14.74 9.99 7.20
CA ASN A 16 15.77 10.84 6.61
C ASN A 16 17.07 10.82 7.44
N GLU A 17 18.07 11.62 7.04
CA GLU A 17 19.38 11.71 7.70
C GLU A 17 19.28 12.21 9.15
N ASP A 18 18.28 13.04 9.46
CA ASP A 18 18.00 13.54 10.81
C ASP A 18 17.22 12.52 11.69
N CYS A 19 17.06 11.28 11.23
CA CYS A 19 16.25 10.24 11.88
C CYS A 19 14.77 10.63 12.05
N ALA A 20 14.25 11.56 11.24
CA ALA A 20 12.84 11.91 11.21
C ALA A 20 12.06 10.97 10.28
N ILE A 21 10.84 10.58 10.68
CA ILE A 21 9.95 9.78 9.83
C ILE A 21 9.46 10.64 8.66
N VAL A 22 9.84 10.27 7.46
CA VAL A 22 9.46 10.95 6.21
C VAL A 22 8.48 10.14 5.37
N GLY A 23 8.26 8.86 5.68
CA GLY A 23 7.26 8.03 5.03
C GLY A 23 6.82 6.85 5.89
N CYS A 24 5.61 6.36 5.64
CA CYS A 24 4.99 5.28 6.38
C CYS A 24 4.07 4.45 5.48
N THR A 25 3.97 3.16 5.78
CA THR A 25 2.87 2.30 5.33
C THR A 25 2.56 1.28 6.41
N ARG A 26 1.34 0.77 6.42
CA ARG A 26 0.85 -0.29 7.31
C ARG A 26 0.31 -1.44 6.47
N LEU A 27 0.70 -2.66 6.84
CA LEU A 27 0.32 -3.91 6.17
C LEU A 27 -0.41 -4.83 7.16
N ILE A 28 -1.59 -5.33 6.78
CA ILE A 28 -2.42 -6.20 7.64
C ILE A 28 -2.97 -7.38 6.82
N PRO A 29 -2.85 -8.64 7.26
CA PRO A 29 -3.53 -9.77 6.62
C PRO A 29 -5.05 -9.59 6.55
N THR A 30 -5.66 -9.77 5.38
CA THR A 30 -7.12 -9.54 5.20
C THR A 30 -8.07 -10.46 5.99
N PRO A 31 -7.68 -11.64 6.51
CA PRO A 31 -8.53 -12.37 7.45
C PRO A 31 -8.69 -11.67 8.80
N LEU A 32 -7.79 -10.74 9.15
CA LEU A 32 -7.87 -9.94 10.38
C LEU A 32 -8.69 -8.67 10.14
N PRO A 33 -9.20 -8.03 11.21
CA PRO A 33 -9.88 -6.73 11.10
C PRO A 33 -9.02 -5.73 10.34
N ASN A 34 -9.59 -5.13 9.29
CA ASN A 34 -8.89 -4.25 8.36
C ASN A 34 -9.81 -3.12 7.85
N LEU A 35 -9.22 -2.10 7.26
CA LEU A 35 -9.92 -0.86 6.93
C LEU A 35 -10.90 -1.02 5.77
N LEU A 36 -10.56 -1.84 4.77
CA LEU A 36 -11.34 -2.11 3.57
C LEU A 36 -12.62 -2.84 3.94
N GLU A 37 -12.56 -3.83 4.82
CA GLU A 37 -13.76 -4.47 5.35
C GLU A 37 -14.57 -3.53 6.25
N GLY A 38 -13.93 -2.91 7.24
CA GLY A 38 -14.64 -2.22 8.31
C GLY A 38 -15.25 -0.88 7.89
N MET A 39 -14.58 -0.14 7.01
CA MET A 39 -14.98 1.24 6.67
C MET A 39 -15.29 1.43 5.18
N PHE A 40 -14.62 0.69 4.30
CA PHE A 40 -14.69 0.91 2.85
C PHE A 40 -15.29 -0.25 2.07
N SER A 41 -16.07 -1.11 2.71
CA SER A 41 -16.72 -2.25 2.03
C SER A 41 -17.64 -1.79 0.91
N HIS A 42 -18.27 -0.62 1.07
CA HIS A 42 -19.09 0.05 0.05
C HIS A 42 -18.33 0.46 -1.22
N ALA A 43 -16.99 0.52 -1.19
CA ALA A 43 -16.17 0.80 -2.37
C ALA A 43 -15.90 -0.46 -3.22
N CYS A 44 -16.22 -1.65 -2.71
CA CYS A 44 -16.16 -2.89 -3.47
C CYS A 44 -17.51 -3.19 -4.13
N ALA A 45 -17.50 -3.69 -5.37
CA ALA A 45 -18.71 -4.16 -6.05
C ALA A 45 -19.28 -5.46 -5.44
N GLY A 46 -18.47 -6.19 -4.69
CA GLY A 46 -18.85 -7.36 -3.93
C GLY A 46 -18.15 -7.38 -2.57
N SER A 47 -18.14 -8.53 -1.89
CA SER A 47 -17.46 -8.65 -0.60
C SER A 47 -15.95 -8.36 -0.72
N PRO A 48 -15.36 -7.58 0.20
CA PRO A 48 -13.92 -7.37 0.26
C PRO A 48 -13.15 -8.70 0.28
N PRO A 49 -12.02 -8.81 -0.45
CA PRO A 49 -11.23 -10.04 -0.47
C PRO A 49 -10.71 -10.41 0.92
N LYS A 50 -10.91 -11.67 1.33
CA LYS A 50 -10.38 -12.24 2.56
C LYS A 50 -9.61 -13.52 2.29
N HIS A 51 -8.30 -13.49 2.49
CA HIS A 51 -7.45 -14.67 2.32
C HIS A 51 -6.09 -14.46 3.00
N PRO A 52 -5.47 -15.47 3.64
CA PRO A 52 -4.17 -15.32 4.32
C PRO A 52 -3.03 -14.80 3.43
N ALA A 53 -3.09 -15.11 2.14
CA ALA A 53 -2.16 -14.62 1.12
C ALA A 53 -2.55 -13.25 0.50
N ILE A 54 -3.58 -12.57 1.02
CA ILE A 54 -3.98 -11.23 0.60
C ILE A 54 -3.85 -10.30 1.80
N TRP A 55 -3.09 -9.23 1.63
CA TRP A 55 -2.83 -8.26 2.69
C TRP A 55 -3.41 -6.90 2.30
N GLU A 56 -3.91 -6.15 3.26
CA GLU A 56 -4.30 -4.76 3.09
C GLU A 56 -3.11 -3.83 3.30
N MET A 57 -2.92 -2.86 2.40
CA MET A 57 -2.02 -1.73 2.60
C MET A 57 -2.83 -0.47 2.95
N THR A 58 -2.50 0.15 4.10
CA THR A 58 -3.09 1.40 4.58
C THR A 58 -2.01 2.36 5.07
N ARG A 59 -2.39 3.60 5.41
CA ARG A 59 -1.46 4.63 5.93
C ARG A 59 -0.25 4.89 5.02
N PHE A 60 -0.40 4.63 3.73
CA PHE A 60 0.62 4.91 2.73
C PHE A 60 0.77 6.43 2.56
N THR A 61 1.83 6.99 3.13
CA THR A 61 2.07 8.44 3.14
C THR A 61 3.56 8.75 3.10
N THR A 62 3.92 9.90 2.52
CA THR A 62 5.28 10.42 2.50
C THR A 62 5.24 11.94 2.44
N ARG A 63 6.19 12.59 3.14
CA ARG A 63 6.46 14.04 3.02
C ARG A 63 7.31 14.36 1.79
N GLU A 64 7.90 13.34 1.20
CA GLU A 64 8.82 13.42 0.07
C GLU A 64 8.22 12.69 -1.14
N PRO A 65 7.73 13.41 -2.17
CA PRO A 65 7.10 12.79 -3.33
C PRO A 65 7.97 11.76 -4.06
N GLN A 66 9.29 11.95 -4.06
CA GLN A 66 10.27 11.03 -4.62
C GLN A 66 10.31 9.67 -3.90
N LEU A 67 9.89 9.61 -2.64
CA LEU A 67 9.85 8.37 -1.86
C LEU A 67 8.59 7.54 -2.10
N ALA A 68 7.55 8.09 -2.75
CA ALA A 68 6.28 7.37 -2.94
C ALA A 68 6.50 6.01 -3.62
N MET A 69 7.07 5.99 -4.84
CA MET A 69 7.26 4.71 -5.54
C MET A 69 8.31 3.78 -4.88
N PRO A 70 9.47 4.27 -4.41
CA PRO A 70 10.39 3.44 -3.62
C PRO A 70 9.75 2.79 -2.39
N LEU A 71 9.00 3.56 -1.59
CA LEU A 71 8.28 3.06 -0.42
C LEU A 71 7.24 2.02 -0.83
N PHE A 72 6.47 2.28 -1.90
CA PHE A 72 5.50 1.34 -2.44
C PHE A 72 6.15 0.00 -2.81
N TRP A 73 7.24 0.02 -3.59
CA TRP A 73 7.93 -1.21 -4.00
C TRP A 73 8.54 -1.97 -2.82
N ARG A 74 9.08 -1.26 -1.83
CA ARG A 74 9.55 -1.88 -0.60
C ARG A 74 8.39 -2.53 0.15
N SER A 75 7.24 -1.87 0.22
CA SER A 75 6.03 -2.38 0.87
C SER A 75 5.53 -3.66 0.23
N LEU A 76 5.51 -3.73 -1.10
CA LEU A 76 5.18 -4.97 -1.82
C LEU A 76 6.17 -6.09 -1.50
N LYS A 77 7.47 -5.78 -1.52
CA LYS A 77 8.53 -6.75 -1.19
C LYS A 77 8.37 -7.29 0.23
N THR A 78 8.14 -6.42 1.21
CA THR A 78 7.97 -6.82 2.62
C THR A 78 6.71 -7.67 2.80
N ALA A 79 5.59 -7.30 2.17
CA ALA A 79 4.39 -8.12 2.18
C ALA A 79 4.62 -9.50 1.52
N SER A 80 5.32 -9.53 0.39
CA SER A 80 5.62 -10.77 -0.33
C SER A 80 6.52 -11.71 0.48
N LEU A 81 7.56 -11.18 1.14
CA LEU A 81 8.40 -11.93 2.08
C LEU A 81 7.61 -12.44 3.29
N ALA A 82 6.53 -11.77 3.67
CA ALA A 82 5.61 -12.21 4.71
C ALA A 82 4.55 -13.23 4.23
N GLY A 83 4.60 -13.64 2.95
CA GLY A 83 3.68 -14.62 2.36
C GLY A 83 2.49 -14.03 1.60
N ALA A 84 2.41 -12.71 1.44
CA ALA A 84 1.39 -12.08 0.60
C ALA A 84 1.64 -12.38 -0.88
N LYS A 85 0.59 -12.81 -1.59
CA LYS A 85 0.55 -12.90 -3.05
C LYS A 85 -0.08 -11.67 -3.69
N ALA A 86 -0.97 -11.00 -2.97
CA ALA A 86 -1.65 -9.80 -3.42
C ALA A 86 -1.82 -8.76 -2.30
N ILE A 87 -1.91 -7.50 -2.70
CA ILE A 87 -2.28 -6.37 -1.87
C ILE A 87 -3.66 -5.89 -2.26
N VAL A 88 -4.48 -5.54 -1.27
CA VAL A 88 -5.69 -4.73 -1.44
C VAL A 88 -5.51 -3.39 -0.73
N GLY A 89 -6.29 -2.38 -1.15
CA GLY A 89 -6.30 -1.11 -0.45
C GLY A 89 -7.18 -0.07 -1.13
N ILE A 90 -7.38 1.03 -0.41
CA ILE A 90 -8.03 2.23 -0.93
C ILE A 90 -6.97 3.19 -1.42
N VAL A 91 -7.11 3.66 -2.65
CA VAL A 91 -6.25 4.69 -3.22
C VAL A 91 -7.06 5.89 -3.65
N ASN A 92 -6.47 7.08 -3.51
CA ASN A 92 -7.02 8.31 -4.05
C ASN A 92 -6.54 8.55 -5.48
N SER A 93 -7.03 9.63 -6.09
CA SER A 93 -6.68 10.02 -7.47
C SER A 93 -5.18 10.27 -7.65
N THR A 94 -4.50 10.79 -6.64
CA THR A 94 -3.05 11.02 -6.69
C THR A 94 -2.29 9.71 -6.78
N MET A 95 -2.57 8.75 -5.90
CA MET A 95 -1.88 7.47 -5.92
C MET A 95 -2.23 6.63 -7.15
N GLU A 96 -3.49 6.66 -7.59
CA GLU A 96 -3.90 6.02 -8.86
C GLU A 96 -3.11 6.59 -10.05
N ARG A 97 -2.86 7.91 -10.07
CA ARG A 97 -1.99 8.54 -11.08
C ARG A 97 -0.55 8.03 -10.99
N TYR A 98 0.02 7.94 -9.79
CA TYR A 98 1.37 7.39 -9.59
C TYR A 98 1.47 5.96 -10.12
N TYR A 99 0.47 5.12 -9.87
CA TYR A 99 0.43 3.76 -10.42
C TYR A 99 0.40 3.73 -11.95
N LYS A 100 -0.46 4.55 -12.57
CA LYS A 100 -0.57 4.64 -14.03
C LYS A 100 0.74 5.08 -14.69
N ILE A 101 1.36 6.15 -14.20
CA ILE A 101 2.61 6.68 -14.81
C ILE A 101 3.82 5.76 -14.56
N ASN A 102 3.79 4.95 -13.50
CA ASN A 102 4.86 4.01 -13.16
C ASN A 102 4.53 2.57 -13.56
N GLY A 103 3.55 2.33 -14.44
CA GLY A 103 3.26 0.99 -14.98
C GLY A 103 2.83 -0.05 -13.94
N VAL A 104 2.26 0.37 -12.80
CA VAL A 104 1.74 -0.54 -11.79
C VAL A 104 0.40 -1.11 -12.26
N HIS A 105 0.36 -2.40 -12.53
CA HIS A 105 -0.87 -3.13 -12.81
C HIS A 105 -1.68 -3.38 -11.53
N TYR A 106 -2.99 -3.10 -11.59
CA TYR A 106 -3.96 -3.37 -10.54
C TYR A 106 -5.34 -3.67 -11.15
N GLU A 107 -6.15 -4.46 -10.46
CA GLU A 107 -7.58 -4.60 -10.74
C GLU A 107 -8.38 -3.61 -9.87
N ARG A 108 -9.52 -3.16 -10.39
CA ARG A 108 -10.50 -2.42 -9.61
C ARG A 108 -11.43 -3.40 -8.92
N LEU A 109 -11.62 -3.23 -7.61
CA LEU A 109 -12.58 -4.03 -6.84
C LEU A 109 -14.01 -3.45 -6.89
N GLY A 110 -14.16 -2.22 -7.38
CA GLY A 110 -15.45 -1.55 -7.53
C GLY A 110 -15.32 -0.22 -8.30
N PRO A 111 -16.42 0.55 -8.41
CA PRO A 111 -16.40 1.86 -9.04
C PRO A 111 -15.59 2.88 -8.22
N VAL A 112 -15.23 4.00 -8.84
CA VAL A 112 -14.73 5.16 -8.09
C VAL A 112 -15.86 5.71 -7.24
N THR A 113 -15.63 5.86 -5.94
CA THR A 113 -16.60 6.42 -4.98
C THR A 113 -16.06 7.72 -4.38
N VAL A 114 -16.93 8.48 -3.72
CA VAL A 114 -16.54 9.68 -2.96
C VAL A 114 -16.70 9.38 -1.48
N HIS A 115 -15.64 9.61 -0.71
CA HIS A 115 -15.65 9.52 0.73
C HIS A 115 -15.04 10.79 1.31
N GLN A 116 -15.77 11.50 2.18
CA GLN A 116 -15.32 12.77 2.78
C GLN A 116 -14.79 13.77 1.73
N ASN A 117 -15.53 13.93 0.63
CA ASN A 117 -15.19 14.79 -0.53
C ASN A 117 -13.93 14.37 -1.32
N GLU A 118 -13.33 13.21 -1.04
CA GLU A 118 -12.21 12.66 -1.81
C GLU A 118 -12.67 11.53 -2.73
N LYS A 119 -12.20 11.53 -3.98
CA LYS A 119 -12.41 10.41 -4.91
C LYS A 119 -11.47 9.27 -4.55
N ILE A 120 -12.04 8.13 -4.21
CA ILE A 120 -11.33 6.92 -3.82
C ILE A 120 -11.67 5.74 -4.73
N LEU A 121 -10.77 4.76 -4.75
CA LEU A 121 -10.90 3.53 -5.51
C LEU A 121 -10.37 2.36 -4.69
N ALA A 122 -11.18 1.31 -4.55
CA ALA A 122 -10.72 0.03 -4.03
C ALA A 122 -10.01 -0.76 -5.12
N ILE A 123 -8.79 -1.21 -4.84
CA ILE A 123 -7.96 -1.95 -5.79
C ILE A 123 -7.42 -3.24 -5.19
N LYS A 124 -7.01 -4.15 -6.07
CA LYS A 124 -6.14 -5.26 -5.74
C LYS A 124 -4.99 -5.34 -6.74
N LEU A 125 -3.80 -5.68 -6.26
CA LEU A 125 -2.60 -5.80 -7.09
C LEU A 125 -1.70 -6.93 -6.60
N SER A 126 -0.77 -7.37 -7.45
CA SER A 126 0.21 -8.39 -7.08
C SER A 126 1.20 -7.86 -6.04
N ALA A 127 1.56 -8.67 -5.05
CA ALA A 127 2.68 -8.35 -4.16
C ALA A 127 4.06 -8.60 -4.82
N HIS A 128 4.07 -9.35 -5.93
CA HIS A 128 5.26 -9.75 -6.66
C HIS A 128 5.61 -8.74 -7.76
N ARG A 129 6.84 -8.22 -7.74
CA ARG A 129 7.32 -7.14 -8.63
C ARG A 129 7.29 -7.55 -10.10
N GLU A 130 7.58 -8.82 -10.41
CA GLU A 130 7.63 -9.40 -11.74
C GLU A 130 6.27 -9.41 -12.47
N HIS A 131 5.17 -9.18 -11.77
CA HIS A 131 3.84 -8.99 -12.35
C HIS A 131 3.56 -7.53 -12.75
N HIS A 132 4.51 -6.62 -12.50
CA HIS A 132 4.44 -5.22 -12.91
C HIS A 132 5.51 -4.91 -13.96
N ARG A 133 5.60 -5.71 -15.04
CA ARG A 133 6.72 -5.66 -16.01
C ARG A 133 6.85 -4.34 -16.77
N SER A 134 5.77 -3.59 -16.89
CA SER A 134 5.78 -2.23 -17.46
C SER A 134 6.24 -1.17 -16.45
N ALA A 135 6.54 -1.55 -15.20
CA ALA A 135 6.92 -0.60 -14.18
C ALA A 135 8.34 -0.09 -14.39
N VAL A 136 8.46 1.24 -14.43
CA VAL A 136 9.74 1.93 -14.46
C VAL A 136 10.54 1.48 -13.24
N ALA A 137 11.80 1.09 -13.45
CA ALA A 137 12.70 0.80 -12.35
C ALA A 137 12.74 2.04 -11.45
N PRO A 138 12.53 1.93 -10.12
CA PRO A 138 12.71 3.09 -9.24
C PRO A 138 14.10 3.64 -9.55
N SER A 139 14.18 4.94 -9.87
CA SER A 139 15.47 5.60 -10.05
C SER A 139 16.31 5.22 -8.84
N ALA A 140 17.50 4.67 -9.08
CA ALA A 140 18.38 4.21 -8.01
C ALA A 140 18.42 5.30 -6.95
N PHE A 141 17.83 5.03 -5.78
CA PHE A 141 17.76 6.00 -4.71
C PHE A 141 19.17 6.06 -4.11
N MET A 142 20.02 6.88 -4.74
CA MET A 142 21.36 7.22 -4.27
C MET A 142 21.20 8.36 -3.27
N SER A 143 20.79 8.04 -2.04
CA SER A 143 21.25 8.72 -0.82
C SER A 143 20.66 8.01 0.41
N ASN A 144 21.54 7.46 1.25
CA ASN A 144 21.52 7.18 2.71
C ASN A 144 20.22 7.10 3.54
N THR A 145 19.04 6.93 2.94
CA THR A 145 17.75 6.85 3.63
C THR A 145 17.57 5.45 4.22
N LEU A 146 17.50 5.38 5.54
CA LEU A 146 17.37 4.12 6.25
C LEU A 146 15.88 3.73 6.32
N LEU A 147 15.51 2.65 5.64
CA LEU A 147 14.19 2.02 5.76
C LEU A 147 14.26 0.99 6.90
N LYS A 148 13.44 1.15 7.94
CA LYS A 148 13.29 0.15 9.01
C LYS A 148 11.92 -0.52 8.93
N GLU A 149 11.92 -1.83 9.11
CA GLU A 149 10.72 -2.65 9.29
C GLU A 149 10.52 -2.90 10.78
N THR A 150 9.29 -2.78 11.26
CA THR A 150 8.96 -3.25 12.61
C THR A 150 8.74 -4.76 12.58
N ALA A 151 9.21 -5.47 13.62
CA ALA A 151 9.01 -6.91 13.78
C ALA A 151 7.52 -7.26 13.87
#